data_AF-A0ABD1NB43-F1
#
_entry.id   AF-A0ABD1NB43-F1
#
_cell.length_a   1.000
_cell.length_b   1.000
_cell.length_c   1.000
_cell.angle_alpha   90.00
_cell.angle_beta   90.00
_cell.angle_gamma   90.00
#
_symmetry.space_group_name_H-M   'P 1'
#
loop_
_entity.id
_entity.type
_entity.pdbx_description
1 polymer ?
#
loop_
_entity_poly.entity_id
_entity_poly.type
_entity_poly.pdbx_seq_one_letter_code
_entity_poly.pdbx_strand_id
1 'polypeptide(L)'
;MAELWGSLGISVLFWGFANQSFLTSLHILSSKKKHMTILKDVSGIIKPHRMALLLGPPSSGKTTPLLALSGKLDPNLKVLGRVTHNGHGINEFVPQRTAAYISQHDVHIEEMTVRETLAFSARCQGVGTCYG
;
A
#
# COMPACT_ATOMS: atom_id res chain seq x y z
N MET A 1 15.46 -24.28 -56.47
CA MET A 1 14.08 -23.77 -56.41
C MET A 1 13.72 -23.45 -54.96
N ALA A 2 14.43 -22.50 -54.36
CA ALA A 2 14.28 -22.13 -52.95
C ALA A 2 14.71 -20.68 -52.79
N GLU A 3 13.86 -19.72 -53.18
CA GLU A 3 14.16 -18.30 -52.95
C GLU A 3 12.96 -17.33 -53.01
N LEU A 4 11.71 -17.78 -52.86
CA LEU A 4 10.53 -16.89 -53.02
C LEU A 4 9.51 -16.89 -51.87
N TRP A 5 9.85 -17.39 -50.69
CA TRP A 5 8.93 -17.38 -49.52
C TRP A 5 9.42 -16.54 -48.32
N GLY A 6 10.46 -15.69 -48.49
CA GLY A 6 11.10 -14.98 -47.37
C GLY A 6 10.57 -13.58 -47.03
N SER A 7 9.76 -12.92 -47.87
CA SER A 7 9.51 -11.47 -47.73
C SER A 7 8.11 -11.09 -47.23
N LEU A 8 7.07 -11.88 -47.52
CA LEU A 8 5.68 -11.52 -47.17
C LEU A 8 5.29 -11.82 -45.72
N GLY A 9 5.90 -12.82 -45.08
CA GLY A 9 5.58 -13.21 -43.70
C GLY A 9 6.04 -12.21 -42.64
N ILE A 10 7.14 -11.48 -42.91
CA ILE A 10 7.72 -10.50 -41.98
C ILE A 10 6.89 -9.22 -41.97
N SER A 11 6.32 -8.82 -43.12
CA SER A 11 5.51 -7.59 -43.24
C SER A 11 4.19 -7.67 -42.46
N VAL A 12 3.55 -8.85 -42.43
CA VAL A 12 2.28 -9.06 -41.70
C VAL A 12 2.50 -9.07 -40.18
N LEU A 13 3.60 -9.67 -39.71
CA LEU A 13 3.94 -9.66 -38.28
C LEU A 13 4.36 -8.27 -37.80
N PHE A 14 5.08 -7.51 -38.63
CA PHE A 14 5.51 -6.15 -38.27
C PHE A 14 4.33 -5.17 -38.14
N TRP A 15 3.28 -5.31 -38.96
CA TRP A 15 2.04 -4.53 -38.83
C TRP A 15 1.20 -4.89 -37.59
N GLY A 16 1.27 -6.12 -37.11
CA GLY A 16 0.51 -6.57 -35.94
C GLY A 16 1.01 -6.01 -34.60
N PHE A 17 2.33 -5.83 -34.45
CA PHE A 17 2.93 -5.42 -33.18
C PHE A 17 2.97 -3.90 -32.97
N ALA A 18 2.96 -3.08 -34.03
CA ALA A 18 3.06 -1.63 -33.92
C ALA A 18 1.75 -0.93 -33.52
N ASN A 19 0.60 -1.59 -33.68
CA ASN A 19 -0.70 -0.94 -33.49
C ASN A 19 -1.12 -0.80 -32.03
N GLN A 20 -0.72 -1.71 -31.14
CA GLN A 20 -1.28 -1.71 -29.78
C GLN A 20 -0.79 -0.52 -28.92
N SER A 21 0.46 -0.07 -29.10
CA SER A 21 1.02 1.09 -28.41
C SER A 21 0.63 2.43 -29.05
N PHE A 22 0.40 2.45 -30.37
CA PHE A 22 -0.01 3.64 -31.11
C PHE A 22 -1.51 3.95 -30.92
N LEU A 23 -2.35 2.93 -30.81
CA LEU A 23 -3.80 3.08 -30.55
C LEU A 23 -4.13 3.57 -29.14
N THR A 24 -3.30 3.28 -28.14
CA THR A 24 -3.39 3.87 -26.80
C THR A 24 -2.93 5.33 -26.79
N SER A 25 -1.90 5.69 -27.57
CA SER A 25 -1.44 7.07 -27.74
C SER A 25 -2.52 7.97 -28.37
N LEU A 26 -3.31 7.41 -29.30
CA LEU A 26 -4.40 8.11 -29.97
C LEU A 26 -5.67 8.29 -29.12
N HIS A 27 -5.70 7.86 -27.85
CA HIS A 27 -6.85 8.01 -26.95
C HIS A 27 -8.17 7.38 -27.48
N ILE A 28 -8.09 6.45 -28.43
CA ILE A 28 -9.26 5.73 -29.00
C ILE A 28 -9.63 4.52 -28.11
N LEU A 29 -8.66 3.94 -27.41
CA LEU A 29 -8.92 2.96 -26.36
C LEU A 29 -9.01 3.67 -25.00
N SER A 30 -10.24 3.86 -24.49
CA SER A 30 -10.45 4.23 -23.10
C SER A 30 -9.82 3.15 -22.22
N SER A 31 -8.74 3.51 -21.51
CA SER A 31 -8.09 2.63 -20.54
C SER A 31 -9.12 2.26 -19.48
N LYS A 32 -9.72 1.07 -19.60
CA LYS A 32 -10.67 0.55 -18.61
C LYS A 32 -9.91 0.44 -17.31
N LYS A 33 -10.18 1.35 -16.36
CA LYS A 33 -9.65 1.28 -14.99
C LYS A 33 -10.02 -0.09 -14.43
N LYS A 34 -9.04 -1.00 -14.38
CA LYS A 34 -9.25 -2.37 -13.90
C LYS A 34 -9.31 -2.30 -12.38
N HIS A 35 -10.44 -2.70 -11.80
CA HIS A 35 -10.58 -2.76 -10.34
C HIS A 35 -9.63 -3.83 -9.78
N MET A 36 -8.62 -3.42 -9.02
CA MET A 36 -7.64 -4.32 -8.40
C MET A 36 -8.01 -4.57 -6.95
N THR A 37 -8.32 -5.83 -6.65
CA THR A 37 -8.60 -6.27 -5.27
C THR A 37 -7.28 -6.56 -4.55
N ILE A 38 -6.96 -5.76 -3.53
CA ILE A 38 -5.70 -5.89 -2.76
C ILE A 38 -5.77 -7.05 -1.76
N LEU A 39 -6.89 -7.19 -1.06
CA LEU A 39 -7.14 -8.25 -0.07
C LEU A 39 -8.42 -9.00 -0.44
N LYS A 40 -8.40 -10.32 -0.36
CA LYS A 40 -9.55 -11.19 -0.62
C LYS A 40 -9.82 -12.04 0.62
N ASP A 41 -10.97 -11.81 1.25
CA ASP A 41 -11.51 -12.59 2.37
C ASP A 41 -10.47 -12.94 3.46
N VAL A 42 -9.81 -11.90 3.99
CA VAL A 42 -8.81 -12.05 5.04
C VAL A 42 -9.48 -11.90 6.40
N SER A 43 -9.24 -12.86 7.29
CA SER A 43 -9.70 -12.85 8.68
C SER A 43 -8.57 -13.19 9.65
N GLY A 44 -8.65 -12.69 10.89
CA GLY A 44 -7.64 -12.93 11.90
C GLY A 44 -7.85 -12.12 13.17
N ILE A 45 -7.19 -12.53 14.26
CA ILE A 45 -7.24 -11.88 15.57
C ILE A 45 -5.81 -11.77 16.11
N ILE A 46 -5.43 -10.58 16.56
CA ILE A 46 -4.16 -10.34 17.27
C ILE A 46 -4.48 -10.26 18.76
N LYS A 47 -3.89 -11.16 19.55
CA LYS A 47 -4.09 -11.18 21.00
C LYS A 47 -3.12 -10.22 21.70
N PRO A 48 -3.53 -9.54 22.78
CA PRO A 48 -2.61 -8.81 23.64
C PRO A 48 -1.45 -9.69 24.14
N HIS A 49 -0.29 -9.08 24.40
CA HIS A 49 0.92 -9.76 24.87
C HIS A 49 1.49 -10.82 23.90
N ARG A 50 1.12 -10.77 22.62
CA ARG A 50 1.68 -11.62 21.57
C ARG A 50 2.26 -10.78 20.45
N MET A 51 3.42 -11.18 19.98
CA MET A 51 3.97 -10.67 18.72
C MET A 51 3.37 -11.48 17.57
N ALA A 52 2.83 -10.79 16.57
CA ALA A 52 2.32 -11.39 15.34
C ALA A 52 3.24 -11.02 14.17
N LEU A 53 3.63 -12.02 13.39
CA LEU A 53 4.49 -11.86 12.21
C LEU A 53 3.68 -12.10 10.95
N LEU A 54 3.65 -11.12 10.04
CA LEU A 54 2.95 -11.20 8.76
C LEU A 54 3.98 -11.37 7.62
N LEU A 55 4.03 -12.56 7.03
CA LEU A 55 4.97 -12.90 5.96
C LEU A 55 4.27 -13.00 4.60
N GLY A 56 5.03 -12.73 3.53
CA GLY A 56 4.54 -12.84 2.16
C GLY A 56 5.47 -12.16 1.15
N PRO A 57 5.38 -12.50 -0.14
CA PRO A 57 6.22 -11.93 -1.20
C PRO A 57 5.98 -10.42 -1.39
N PRO A 58 6.87 -9.67 -2.04
CA PRO A 58 6.62 -8.27 -2.36
C PRO A 58 5.29 -8.12 -3.12
N SER A 59 4.58 -7.00 -2.91
CA SER A 59 3.25 -6.73 -3.49
C SER A 59 2.10 -7.65 -3.04
N SER A 60 2.30 -8.52 -2.04
CA SER A 60 1.21 -9.38 -1.52
C SER A 60 0.16 -8.65 -0.66
N GLY A 61 0.25 -7.33 -0.51
CA GLY A 61 -0.71 -6.54 0.26
C GLY A 61 -0.50 -6.51 1.77
N LYS A 62 0.63 -6.97 2.32
CA LYS A 62 0.91 -7.01 3.78
C LYS A 62 0.72 -5.67 4.49
N THR A 63 1.08 -4.58 3.82
CA THR A 63 0.97 -3.24 4.37
C THR A 63 -0.50 -2.83 4.56
N THR A 64 -1.41 -3.37 3.76
CA THR A 64 -2.83 -2.99 3.76
C THR A 64 -3.54 -3.41 5.06
N PRO A 65 -3.42 -4.65 5.58
CA PRO A 65 -3.94 -4.99 6.90
C PRO A 65 -3.32 -4.16 8.03
N LEU A 66 -2.01 -3.85 7.97
CA LEU A 66 -1.33 -3.05 9.00
C LEU A 66 -1.84 -1.59 9.03
N LEU A 67 -2.05 -1.01 7.85
CA LEU A 67 -2.67 0.32 7.72
C LEU A 67 -4.14 0.31 8.15
N ALA A 68 -4.89 -0.74 7.83
CA ALA A 68 -6.26 -0.90 8.28
C ALA A 68 -6.35 -0.99 9.81
N LEU A 69 -5.49 -1.81 10.44
CA LEU A 69 -5.45 -1.95 11.91
C LEU A 69 -5.02 -0.66 12.62
N SER A 70 -4.19 0.17 12.01
CA SER A 70 -3.77 1.47 12.59
C SER A 70 -4.71 2.63 12.27
N GLY A 71 -5.78 2.38 11.51
CA GLY A 71 -6.70 3.43 11.06
C GLY A 71 -6.07 4.44 10.10
N LYS A 72 -5.01 4.04 9.37
CA LYS A 72 -4.30 4.87 8.37
C LYS A 72 -4.52 4.36 6.93
N LEU A 73 -5.60 3.63 6.69
CA LEU A 73 -5.92 3.14 5.35
C LEU A 73 -6.37 4.31 4.45
N ASP A 74 -6.00 4.25 3.17
CA ASP A 74 -6.40 5.28 2.19
C ASP A 74 -7.93 5.36 2.09
N PRO A 75 -8.54 6.54 2.31
CA PRO A 75 -9.99 6.71 2.27
C PRO A 75 -10.60 6.46 0.88
N ASN A 76 -9.79 6.47 -0.18
CA ASN A 76 -10.25 6.18 -1.55
C ASN A 76 -10.43 4.67 -1.81
N LEU A 77 -9.92 3.81 -0.93
CA LEU A 77 -10.05 2.37 -1.06
C LEU A 77 -11.46 1.90 -0.66
N LYS A 78 -12.06 1.07 -1.50
CA LYS A 78 -13.30 0.37 -1.14
C LYS A 78 -13.00 -0.73 -0.13
N VAL A 79 -13.43 -0.54 1.11
CA VAL A 79 -13.30 -1.53 2.18
C VAL A 79 -14.59 -2.32 2.32
N LEU A 80 -14.47 -3.65 2.35
CA LEU A 80 -15.55 -4.56 2.70
C LEU A 80 -15.14 -5.34 3.96
N GLY A 81 -16.08 -5.53 4.89
CA GLY A 81 -15.82 -6.17 6.18
C GLY A 81 -15.67 -5.17 7.33
N ARG A 82 -15.10 -5.64 8.45
CA ARG A 82 -14.98 -4.85 9.69
C ARG A 82 -13.63 -5.12 10.35
N VAL A 83 -13.02 -4.07 10.87
CA VAL A 83 -11.87 -4.14 11.77
C VAL A 83 -12.30 -3.60 13.13
N THR A 84 -11.92 -4.31 14.19
CA THR A 84 -12.25 -3.93 15.57
C THR A 84 -11.03 -3.99 16.47
N HIS A 85 -11.00 -3.14 17.48
CA HIS A 85 -10.03 -3.15 18.57
C HIS A 85 -10.79 -3.38 19.87
N ASN A 86 -10.47 -4.47 20.58
CA ASN A 86 -11.14 -4.84 21.84
C ASN A 86 -12.69 -4.84 21.74
N GLY A 87 -13.24 -5.24 20.59
CA GLY A 87 -14.70 -5.26 20.35
C GLY A 87 -15.29 -3.97 19.79
N HIS A 88 -14.54 -2.86 19.81
CA HIS A 88 -14.98 -1.57 19.27
C HIS A 88 -14.59 -1.41 17.81
N GLY A 89 -15.51 -0.90 16.99
CA GLY A 89 -15.21 -0.51 15.62
C GLY A 89 -14.20 0.64 15.55
N ILE A 90 -13.42 0.70 14.46
CA ILE A 90 -12.44 1.77 14.21
C ILE A 90 -13.05 3.18 14.30
N ASN A 91 -14.35 3.34 14.01
CA ASN A 91 -15.04 4.63 14.03
C ASN A 91 -15.54 5.05 15.44
N GLU A 92 -15.45 4.15 16.44
CA GLU A 92 -15.94 4.42 17.80
C GLU A 92 -14.89 5.11 18.68
N PHE A 93 -13.63 5.15 18.23
CA PHE A 93 -12.51 5.74 18.95
C PHE A 93 -11.52 6.40 17.98
N VAL A 94 -10.44 6.98 18.50
CA VAL A 94 -9.36 7.55 17.68
C VAL A 94 -8.23 6.51 17.55
N PRO A 95 -8.10 5.81 16.40
CA PRO A 95 -7.12 4.73 16.25
C PRO A 95 -5.69 5.19 16.43
N GLN A 96 -5.37 6.41 16.00
CA GLN A 96 -4.02 6.95 16.10
C GLN A 96 -3.54 7.13 17.55
N ARG A 97 -4.45 7.16 18.54
CA ARG A 97 -4.09 7.21 19.96
C ARG A 97 -3.77 5.83 20.56
N THR A 98 -4.20 4.75 19.90
CA THR A 98 -4.11 3.38 20.43
C THR A 98 -3.17 2.51 19.61
N ALA A 99 -3.03 2.79 18.32
CA ALA A 99 -2.18 2.05 17.39
C ALA A 99 -1.30 3.02 16.59
N ALA A 100 -0.01 2.71 16.55
CA ALA A 100 0.97 3.40 15.71
C ALA A 100 1.40 2.48 14.57
N TYR A 101 1.41 3.01 13.34
CA TYR A 101 2.03 2.37 12.19
C TYR A 101 3.35 3.06 11.88
N ILE A 102 4.42 2.26 11.82
CA ILE A 102 5.76 2.64 11.42
C ILE A 102 5.93 2.22 9.95
N SER A 103 6.23 3.19 9.10
CA SER A 103 6.42 2.94 7.66
C SER A 103 7.71 2.18 7.39
N GLN A 104 7.79 1.56 6.21
CA GLN A 104 9.02 0.91 5.76
C GLN A 104 10.19 1.88 5.56
N HIS A 105 9.87 3.14 5.25
CA HIS A 105 10.86 4.21 5.12
C HIS A 105 10.80 5.06 6.38
N ASP A 106 11.98 5.34 6.94
CA ASP A 106 12.12 6.26 8.06
C ASP A 106 12.33 7.67 7.53
N VAL A 107 11.64 8.63 8.15
CA VAL A 107 11.87 10.06 7.92
C VAL A 107 12.66 10.56 9.13
N HIS A 108 13.97 10.68 8.97
CA HIS A 108 14.88 11.15 10.00
C HIS A 108 15.63 12.39 9.53
N ILE A 109 15.86 13.32 10.45
CA ILE A 109 16.64 14.55 10.20
C ILE A 109 18.07 14.23 10.61
N GLU A 110 18.98 14.19 9.64
CA GLU A 110 20.35 13.71 9.83
C GLU A 110 21.18 14.62 10.75
N GLU A 111 20.78 15.88 10.89
CA GLU A 111 21.46 16.88 11.71
C GLU A 111 21.13 16.78 13.22
N MET A 112 20.15 15.96 13.60
CA MET A 112 19.76 15.80 15.01
C MET A 112 20.36 14.55 15.64
N THR A 113 20.84 14.69 16.88
CA THR A 113 21.18 13.52 17.70
C THR A 113 19.93 12.72 18.09
N VAL A 114 20.12 11.47 18.53
CA VAL A 114 19.02 10.63 19.03
C VAL A 114 18.28 11.30 20.20
N ARG A 115 19.01 11.95 21.12
CA ARG A 115 18.43 12.66 22.26
C ARG A 115 17.54 13.80 21.81
N GLU A 116 18.00 14.61 20.86
CA GLU A 116 17.23 15.73 20.31
C GLU A 116 16.00 15.25 19.56
N THR A 117 16.13 14.19 18.76
CA THR A 117 15.02 13.57 18.02
C THR A 117 13.92 13.07 18.95
N LEU A 118 14.29 12.36 20.03
CA LEU A 118 13.34 11.88 21.03
C LEU A 118 12.70 13.05 21.80
N ALA A 119 13.48 14.05 22.20
CA ALA A 119 12.97 15.23 22.88
C ALA A 119 11.99 16.03 22.01
N PHE A 120 12.28 16.16 20.71
CA PHE A 120 11.39 16.77 19.72
C PHE A 120 10.09 15.98 19.60
N SER A 121 10.19 14.66 19.41
CA SER A 121 9.03 13.76 19.29
C SER A 121 8.12 13.83 20.53
N ALA A 122 8.71 13.84 21.73
CA ALA A 122 7.97 13.96 22.99
C ALA A 122 7.19 15.29 23.06
N ARG A 123 7.81 16.41 22.68
CA ARG A 123 7.12 17.71 22.63
C ARG A 123 5.95 17.72 21.64
N CYS A 124 6.10 17.09 20.48
CA CYS A 124 5.03 17.00 19.48
C CYS A 124 3.87 16.09 19.89
N GLN A 125 4.12 15.07 20.71
CA GLN A 125 3.09 14.13 21.19
C GLN A 125 2.27 14.69 22.36
N GLY A 126 2.61 15.89 22.87
CA GLY A 126 1.82 16.57 23.90
C GLY A 126 1.87 15.90 25.28
N VAL A 127 2.92 15.11 25.57
CA VAL A 127 3.21 14.72 26.96
C VAL A 127 3.57 15.99 27.72
N GLY A 128 2.64 16.51 28.52
CA GLY A 128 2.87 17.63 29.41
C GLY A 128 4.13 17.38 30.23
N THR A 129 4.96 18.41 30.38
CA THR A 129 6.15 18.39 31.23
C THR A 129 5.73 18.24 32.69
N CYS A 130 5.46 17.02 33.12
CA CYS A 130 5.28 16.69 34.53
C CYS A 130 6.59 16.12 35.07
N TYR A 131 7.61 16.98 35.20
CA TYR A 131 8.71 16.82 36.15
C TYR A 131 9.18 18.20 36.57
N GLY A 132 8.76 18.60 37.77
CA GLY A 132 9.23 19.74 38.55
C GLY A 132 9.19 19.34 40.02
#